data_AF-A0A7Y6ZXY0-F1
#
_entry.id   AF-A0A7Y6ZXY0-F1
#
_cell.length_a   1.000
_cell.length_b   1.000
_cell.length_c   1.000
_cell.angle_alpha   90.00
_cell.angle_beta   90.00
_cell.angle_gamma   90.00
#
_symmetry.space_group_name_H-M   'P 1'
#
loop_
_entity.id
_entity.type
_entity.pdbx_description
1 polymer ?
#
loop_
_entity_poly.entity_id
_entity_poly.type
_entity_poly.pdbx_seq_one_letter_code
_entity_poly.pdbx_strand_id
1 'polypeptide(L)'
;MAQQTCLTNGLNVVSFKQPAQEYGAVFIVPTPTVDSSGIAHLIEHLVLRYSDRYPERHTFFAANCLLPVRVDASSHNGFSYFYAVSSSKSVLLKVVGYLYAGITQLSYDDDDIKRERDGVIARELAMFQATPEYQLKMSIWRGDRSPDCYHHWGGYSDTLAEITGNDVTRYKAQYFQPSTITLLLGGLQADELPLLCTGQVDSAVLRYQPKDHKFLSTTLQDDYIFSWWLPECYIDGLLSSQERLSEAMEKHDMKVYIENSANQQQKFALRLIGRPGHLMAAQQALIDEVRRLHIVPKQHIFLESTYPETINTLLAWYHGQQPLNRKVVALSQALSSTPAITGMRPLQKPVVRLPGIKANYSDTCPLVEDVLLPTSPVLPKDLPARIQVLAESLCDDQNFVCNQQDWLLHLALPELTVQQRDKLITAVICDERLWIPRTSGQCYAMGVQETPNGLRIYGIMDDEPQRRQHPVQQLFERHSL
;
A
#
# COMPACT_ATOMS: atom_id res chain seq x y z
N MET A 1 17.59 -15.88 18.38
CA MET A 1 16.49 -16.63 19.05
C MET A 1 15.28 -15.72 19.11
N ALA A 2 14.10 -16.24 18.76
CA ALA A 2 12.84 -15.52 18.84
C ALA A 2 12.20 -15.76 20.23
N GLN A 3 11.64 -14.71 20.82
CA GLN A 3 10.85 -14.78 22.05
C GLN A 3 9.41 -14.41 21.71
N GLN A 4 8.48 -15.34 21.90
CA GLN A 4 7.07 -15.13 21.63
C GLN A 4 6.32 -14.86 22.92
N THR A 5 5.45 -13.85 22.92
CA THR A 5 4.60 -13.45 24.04
C THR A 5 3.22 -13.09 23.51
N CYS A 6 2.16 -13.55 24.18
CA CYS A 6 0.80 -13.08 23.92
C CYS A 6 0.45 -12.01 24.97
N LEU A 7 0.06 -10.82 24.52
CA LEU A 7 -0.34 -9.73 25.42
C LEU A 7 -1.74 -9.98 25.99
N THR A 8 -2.10 -9.23 27.03
CA THR A 8 -3.39 -9.39 27.74
C THR A 8 -4.63 -9.14 26.87
N ASN A 9 -4.50 -8.37 25.79
CA ASN A 9 -5.57 -8.14 24.81
C ASN A 9 -5.56 -9.16 23.65
N GLY A 10 -4.67 -10.15 23.67
CA GLY A 10 -4.56 -11.20 22.66
C GLY A 10 -3.53 -10.94 21.56
N LEU A 11 -2.91 -9.75 21.50
CA LEU A 11 -1.88 -9.45 20.48
C LEU A 11 -0.70 -10.44 20.60
N ASN A 12 -0.38 -11.12 19.50
CA ASN A 12 0.77 -12.01 19.44
C ASN A 12 2.03 -11.19 19.11
N VAL A 13 3.04 -11.21 19.97
CA VAL A 13 4.30 -10.47 19.79
C VAL A 13 5.46 -11.45 19.68
N VAL A 14 6.30 -11.28 18.66
CA VAL A 14 7.52 -12.06 18.48
C VAL A 14 8.73 -11.13 18.41
N SER A 15 9.59 -11.22 19.42
CA SER A 15 10.79 -10.41 19.56
C SER A 15 12.05 -11.16 19.15
N PHE A 16 12.85 -10.54 18.30
CA PHE A 16 14.16 -11.05 17.87
C PHE A 16 15.26 -10.23 18.53
N LYS A 17 16.19 -10.91 19.20
CA LYS A 17 17.44 -10.29 19.67
C LYS A 17 18.24 -9.81 18.47
N GLN A 18 18.78 -8.59 18.56
CA GLN A 18 19.31 -7.85 17.43
C GLN A 18 20.64 -8.42 16.88
N PRO A 19 20.76 -8.60 15.55
CA PRO A 19 22.03 -8.61 14.83
C PRO A 19 22.29 -7.32 14.00
N ALA A 20 21.29 -6.43 13.85
CA ALA A 20 21.29 -5.32 12.89
C ALA A 20 21.56 -3.93 13.52
N GLN A 21 22.00 -2.97 12.71
CA GLN A 21 22.29 -1.58 13.11
C GLN A 21 21.02 -0.71 13.31
N GLU A 22 19.84 -1.23 12.98
CA GLU A 22 18.56 -0.53 13.02
C GLU A 22 17.52 -1.35 13.82
N TYR A 23 16.55 -0.66 14.44
CA TYR A 23 15.41 -1.30 15.09
C TYR A 23 14.23 -1.36 14.12
N GLY A 24 13.40 -2.40 14.22
CA GLY A 24 12.25 -2.57 13.33
C GLY A 24 11.03 -3.15 14.03
N ALA A 25 9.85 -2.78 13.55
CA ALA A 25 8.57 -3.33 13.97
C ALA A 25 7.65 -3.48 12.77
N VAL A 26 6.94 -4.61 12.66
CA VAL A 26 5.89 -4.82 11.66
C VAL A 26 4.69 -5.51 12.27
N PHE A 27 3.52 -4.89 12.12
CA PHE A 27 2.23 -5.52 12.36
C PHE A 27 1.80 -6.26 11.10
N ILE A 28 1.42 -7.51 11.27
CA ILE A 28 0.84 -8.37 10.25
C ILE A 28 -0.63 -8.54 10.61
N VAL A 29 -1.49 -7.90 9.81
CA VAL A 29 -2.94 -7.91 10.01
C VAL A 29 -3.56 -8.78 8.93
N PRO A 30 -4.30 -9.85 9.28
CA PRO A 30 -5.07 -10.61 8.30
C PRO A 30 -6.17 -9.73 7.70
N THR A 31 -6.10 -9.45 6.40
CA THR A 31 -7.04 -8.60 5.67
C THR A 31 -7.49 -9.30 4.39
N PRO A 32 -8.41 -10.26 4.51
CA PRO A 32 -8.87 -11.02 3.35
C PRO A 32 -9.58 -10.11 2.34
N THR A 33 -9.04 -10.04 1.12
CA THR A 33 -9.64 -9.41 -0.07
C THR A 33 -10.88 -10.14 -0.64
N VAL A 34 -12.04 -9.96 -0.01
CA VAL A 34 -13.27 -10.73 -0.32
C VAL A 34 -14.10 -10.13 -1.45
N ASP A 35 -13.72 -8.95 -1.94
CA ASP A 35 -14.30 -8.28 -3.09
C ASP A 35 -13.28 -7.29 -3.70
N SER A 36 -13.63 -6.66 -4.82
CA SER A 36 -12.80 -5.65 -5.49
C SER A 36 -13.19 -4.22 -5.12
N SER A 37 -13.71 -3.97 -3.91
CA SER A 37 -14.07 -2.62 -3.46
C SER A 37 -12.86 -1.75 -3.18
N GLY A 38 -11.76 -2.33 -2.71
CA GLY A 38 -10.62 -1.59 -2.17
C GLY A 38 -10.72 -1.30 -0.67
N ILE A 39 -11.61 -1.96 0.07
CA ILE A 39 -11.82 -1.71 1.51
C ILE A 39 -10.55 -1.87 2.34
N ALA A 40 -9.71 -2.89 2.06
CA ALA A 40 -8.45 -3.11 2.77
C ALA A 40 -7.48 -1.95 2.54
N HIS A 41 -7.36 -1.50 1.29
CA HIS A 41 -6.53 -0.37 0.89
C HIS A 41 -7.01 0.96 1.52
N LEU A 42 -8.32 1.19 1.56
CA LEU A 42 -8.85 2.35 2.28
C LEU A 42 -8.53 2.33 3.77
N ILE A 43 -8.67 1.17 4.42
CA ILE A 43 -8.35 1.03 5.84
C ILE A 43 -6.87 1.23 6.10
N GLU A 44 -6.00 0.75 5.21
CA GLU A 44 -4.55 1.01 5.28
C GLU A 44 -4.25 2.51 5.38
N HIS A 45 -4.84 3.32 4.49
CA HIS A 45 -4.72 4.77 4.54
C HIS A 45 -5.26 5.35 5.85
N LEU A 46 -6.44 4.90 6.28
CA LEU A 46 -7.10 5.41 7.48
C LEU A 46 -6.34 5.07 8.78
N VAL A 47 -5.66 3.92 8.85
CA VAL A 47 -4.81 3.56 9.99
C VAL A 47 -3.68 4.57 10.17
N LEU A 48 -3.09 5.05 9.09
CA LEU A 48 -2.03 6.07 9.12
C LEU A 48 -2.57 7.49 9.25
N ARG A 49 -3.89 7.68 9.21
CA ARG A 49 -4.51 9.00 9.10
C ARG A 49 -4.70 9.68 10.46
N TYR A 50 -5.34 9.00 11.42
CA TYR A 50 -5.43 9.42 12.82
C TYR A 50 -6.03 8.29 13.68
N SER A 51 -6.02 8.50 14.99
CA SER A 51 -6.81 7.74 15.97
C SER A 51 -7.29 8.68 17.08
N ASP A 52 -8.17 8.21 17.97
CA ASP A 52 -8.61 9.03 19.11
C ASP A 52 -7.43 9.46 20.02
N ARG A 53 -6.34 8.68 20.05
CA ARG A 53 -5.11 9.00 20.81
C ARG A 53 -4.21 10.01 20.08
N TYR A 54 -4.26 10.02 18.75
CA TYR A 54 -3.42 10.86 17.89
C TYR A 54 -4.33 11.49 16.82
N PRO A 55 -5.07 12.56 17.16
CA PRO A 55 -6.16 13.09 16.33
C PRO A 55 -5.68 13.95 15.15
N GLU A 56 -4.41 14.36 15.11
CA GLU A 56 -3.88 15.22 14.06
C GLU A 56 -3.69 14.45 12.75
N ARG A 57 -4.46 14.83 11.72
CA ARG A 57 -4.50 14.15 10.40
C ARG A 57 -3.17 14.10 9.65
N HIS A 58 -2.22 14.93 10.07
CA HIS A 58 -0.94 15.09 9.41
C HIS A 58 0.23 14.45 10.17
N THR A 59 -0.03 13.82 11.33
CA THR A 59 1.01 13.23 12.19
C THR A 59 1.91 12.25 11.45
N PHE A 60 1.35 11.36 10.63
CA PHE A 60 2.13 10.42 9.83
C PHE A 60 3.13 11.13 8.91
N PHE A 61 2.68 12.17 8.18
CA PHE A 61 3.54 12.91 7.25
C PHE A 61 4.63 13.69 7.98
N ALA A 62 4.27 14.38 9.06
CA ALA A 62 5.24 15.13 9.87
C ALA A 62 6.27 14.20 10.52
N ALA A 63 5.84 13.05 11.05
CA ALA A 63 6.73 12.06 11.66
C ALA A 63 7.73 11.49 10.65
N ASN A 64 7.27 11.08 9.47
CA ASN A 64 8.13 10.57 8.40
C ASN A 64 9.07 11.63 7.81
N CYS A 65 8.78 12.92 8.00
CA CYS A 65 9.63 14.00 7.52
C CYS A 65 10.63 14.51 8.57
N LEU A 66 10.30 14.49 9.86
CA LEU A 66 11.12 15.13 10.90
C LEU A 66 11.83 14.14 11.82
N LEU A 67 11.31 12.92 11.97
CA LEU A 67 11.87 11.94 12.90
C LEU A 67 12.82 11.00 12.14
N PRO A 68 13.84 10.44 12.79
CA PRO A 68 14.73 9.43 12.19
C PRO A 68 14.02 8.07 12.10
N VAL A 69 12.88 8.02 11.43
CA VAL A 69 12.03 6.84 11.28
C VAL A 69 11.54 6.76 9.84
N ARG A 70 11.40 5.55 9.33
CA ARG A 70 10.62 5.26 8.14
C ARG A 70 9.42 4.44 8.54
N VAL A 71 8.23 5.02 8.39
CA VAL A 71 6.92 4.39 8.61
C VAL A 71 6.26 4.20 7.26
N ASP A 72 5.69 3.03 7.04
CA ASP A 72 4.90 2.78 5.85
C ASP A 72 3.85 1.70 6.08
N ALA A 73 2.98 1.53 5.10
CA ALA A 73 2.02 0.44 5.08
C ALA A 73 1.88 -0.13 3.66
N SER A 74 1.29 -1.32 3.58
CA SER A 74 0.90 -1.90 2.30
C SER A 74 -0.08 -3.03 2.50
N SER A 75 -0.95 -3.22 1.52
CA SER A 75 -1.94 -4.29 1.49
C SER A 75 -1.63 -5.22 0.35
N HIS A 76 -1.65 -6.51 0.67
CA HIS A 76 -1.51 -7.60 -0.26
C HIS A 76 -2.75 -8.49 -0.15
N ASN A 77 -2.86 -9.47 -1.02
CA ASN A 77 -3.92 -10.45 -0.87
C ASN A 77 -3.78 -11.21 0.47
N GLY A 78 -4.75 -11.02 1.37
CA GLY A 78 -4.85 -11.71 2.66
C GLY A 78 -4.18 -11.01 3.84
N PHE A 79 -3.29 -10.04 3.60
CA PHE A 79 -2.56 -9.35 4.68
C PHE A 79 -2.32 -7.87 4.39
N SER A 80 -2.42 -7.04 5.42
CA SER A 80 -1.88 -5.69 5.45
C SER A 80 -0.72 -5.62 6.43
N TYR A 81 0.36 -4.98 6.02
CA TYR A 81 1.55 -4.75 6.81
C TYR A 81 1.64 -3.29 7.20
N PHE A 82 1.83 -3.01 8.48
CA PHE A 82 2.11 -1.67 8.99
C PHE A 82 3.45 -1.72 9.71
N TYR A 83 4.45 -0.99 9.24
CA TYR A 83 5.80 -1.13 9.75
C TYR A 83 6.47 0.20 10.03
N ALA A 84 7.45 0.15 10.91
CA ALA A 84 8.36 1.24 11.19
C ALA A 84 9.78 0.71 11.41
N VAL A 85 10.77 1.45 10.91
CA VAL A 85 12.19 1.23 11.21
C VAL A 85 12.84 2.52 11.65
N SER A 86 13.78 2.44 12.60
CA SER A 86 14.48 3.62 13.11
C SER A 86 15.84 3.23 13.68
N SER A 87 16.81 4.13 13.57
CA SER A 87 18.07 4.06 14.32
C SER A 87 17.90 4.38 15.80
N SER A 88 16.77 4.98 16.20
CA SER A 88 16.47 5.35 17.58
C SER A 88 15.39 4.47 18.19
N LYS A 89 15.76 3.72 19.23
CA LYS A 89 14.84 2.85 19.97
C LYS A 89 13.66 3.62 20.57
N SER A 90 13.92 4.80 21.15
CA SER A 90 12.88 5.62 21.79
C SER A 90 11.88 6.19 20.79
N VAL A 91 12.34 6.57 19.59
CA VAL A 91 11.49 7.01 18.48
C VAL A 91 10.60 5.85 18.05
N LEU A 92 11.18 4.67 17.80
CA LEU A 92 10.44 3.51 17.35
C LEU A 92 9.36 3.08 18.35
N LEU A 93 9.63 3.09 19.66
CA LEU A 93 8.63 2.77 20.69
C LEU A 93 7.39 3.67 20.60
N LYS A 94 7.58 4.98 20.41
CA LYS A 94 6.47 5.94 20.27
C LYS A 94 5.68 5.72 18.98
N VAL A 95 6.38 5.47 17.88
CA VAL A 95 5.76 5.23 16.55
C VAL A 95 5.01 3.89 16.51
N VAL A 96 5.48 2.85 17.18
CA VAL A 96 4.73 1.59 17.33
C VAL A 96 3.42 1.82 18.08
N GLY A 97 3.43 2.69 19.10
CA GLY A 97 2.21 3.12 19.79
C GLY A 97 1.24 3.87 18.88
N TYR A 98 1.74 4.75 18.00
CA TYR A 98 0.96 5.44 16.98
C TYR A 98 0.28 4.47 16.01
N LEU A 99 1.06 3.56 15.41
CA LEU A 99 0.54 2.55 14.48
C LEU A 99 -0.54 1.69 15.13
N TYR A 100 -0.29 1.21 16.35
CA TYR A 100 -1.24 0.36 17.04
C TYR A 100 -2.56 1.07 17.38
N ALA A 101 -2.50 2.35 17.74
CA ALA A 101 -3.71 3.16 17.97
C ALA A 101 -4.53 3.30 16.68
N GLY A 102 -3.88 3.54 15.54
CA GLY A 102 -4.54 3.56 14.23
C GLY A 102 -5.13 2.21 13.82
N ILE A 103 -4.40 1.11 14.05
CA ILE A 103 -4.85 -0.27 13.79
C ILE A 103 -6.13 -0.57 14.58
N THR A 104 -6.18 -0.19 15.85
CA THR A 104 -7.31 -0.47 16.77
C THR A 104 -8.49 0.51 16.66
N GLN A 105 -8.32 1.67 16.01
CA GLN A 105 -9.41 2.62 15.73
C GLN A 105 -10.49 1.96 14.85
N LEU A 106 -11.74 1.84 15.33
CA LEU A 106 -12.80 1.15 14.58
C LEU A 106 -13.57 2.04 13.60
N SER A 107 -13.69 3.33 13.89
CA SER A 107 -14.52 4.26 13.10
C SER A 107 -13.79 5.55 12.81
N TYR A 108 -14.14 6.16 11.70
CA TYR A 108 -13.59 7.42 11.22
C TYR A 108 -14.74 8.32 10.76
N ASP A 109 -14.50 9.62 10.79
CA ASP A 109 -15.41 10.61 10.23
C ASP A 109 -15.67 10.37 8.74
N ASP A 110 -16.93 10.45 8.31
CA ASP A 110 -17.35 10.19 6.93
C ASP A 110 -16.64 11.09 5.92
N ASP A 111 -16.29 12.32 6.29
CA ASP A 111 -15.55 13.20 5.38
C ASP A 111 -14.09 12.78 5.25
N ASP A 112 -13.45 12.28 6.31
CA ASP A 112 -12.09 11.73 6.19
C ASP A 112 -12.07 10.47 5.34
N ILE A 113 -13.09 9.60 5.48
CA ILE A 113 -13.29 8.43 4.61
C ILE A 113 -13.42 8.87 3.15
N LYS A 114 -14.29 9.84 2.85
CA LYS A 114 -14.46 10.35 1.48
C LYS A 114 -13.18 10.94 0.92
N ARG A 115 -12.40 11.68 1.71
CA ARG A 115 -11.17 12.34 1.23
C ARG A 115 -10.10 11.34 0.83
N GLU A 116 -9.89 10.30 1.64
CA GLU A 116 -8.96 9.22 1.29
C GLU A 116 -9.50 8.39 0.12
N ARG A 117 -10.75 7.96 0.17
CA ARG A 117 -11.40 7.10 -0.83
C ARG A 117 -11.52 7.78 -2.20
N ASP A 118 -12.19 8.92 -2.27
CA ASP A 118 -12.56 9.59 -3.52
C ASP A 118 -11.49 10.54 -4.05
N GLY A 119 -10.60 10.99 -3.17
CA GLY A 119 -9.49 11.88 -3.48
C GLY A 119 -8.20 11.11 -3.67
N VAL A 120 -7.57 10.70 -2.56
CA VAL A 120 -6.20 10.17 -2.55
C VAL A 120 -6.08 8.84 -3.30
N ILE A 121 -6.83 7.83 -2.87
CA ILE A 121 -6.76 6.47 -3.43
C ILE A 121 -7.29 6.47 -4.87
N ALA A 122 -8.35 7.23 -5.15
CA ALA A 122 -8.85 7.36 -6.51
C ALA A 122 -7.78 7.92 -7.47
N ARG A 123 -6.93 8.86 -7.03
CA ARG A 123 -5.82 9.41 -7.84
C ARG A 123 -4.69 8.41 -8.03
N GLU A 124 -4.34 7.70 -6.97
CA GLU A 124 -3.38 6.62 -7.03
C GLU A 124 -3.79 5.58 -8.08
N LEU A 125 -5.02 5.07 -7.95
CA LEU A 125 -5.55 4.11 -8.91
C LEU A 125 -5.66 4.71 -10.31
N ALA A 126 -6.06 5.97 -10.44
CA ALA A 126 -6.15 6.63 -11.74
C ALA A 126 -4.78 6.72 -12.45
N MET A 127 -3.70 6.93 -11.69
CA MET A 127 -2.33 6.90 -12.21
C MET A 127 -2.00 5.51 -12.78
N PHE A 128 -2.25 4.43 -12.02
CA PHE A 128 -2.00 3.08 -12.51
C PHE A 128 -2.91 2.72 -13.69
N GLN A 129 -4.20 3.04 -13.60
CA GLN A 129 -5.21 2.80 -14.62
C GLN A 129 -5.00 3.61 -15.90
N ALA A 130 -4.16 4.64 -15.90
CA ALA A 130 -3.77 5.33 -17.13
C ALA A 130 -2.73 4.54 -17.96
N THR A 131 -2.07 3.54 -17.38
CA THR A 131 -1.04 2.75 -18.07
C THR A 131 -1.65 1.59 -18.88
N PRO A 132 -1.18 1.32 -20.11
CA PRO A 132 -1.69 0.22 -20.93
C PRO A 132 -1.53 -1.17 -20.29
N GLU A 133 -0.41 -1.39 -19.61
CA GLU A 133 -0.13 -2.67 -18.95
C GLU A 133 -1.15 -2.95 -17.83
N TYR A 134 -1.40 -1.98 -16.96
CA TYR A 134 -2.36 -2.14 -15.89
C TYR A 134 -3.79 -2.23 -16.42
N GLN A 135 -4.15 -1.50 -17.49
CA GLN A 135 -5.44 -1.62 -18.16
C GLN A 135 -5.70 -3.06 -18.64
N LEU A 136 -4.70 -3.70 -19.24
CA LEU A 136 -4.80 -5.11 -19.64
C LEU A 136 -5.05 -6.00 -18.42
N LYS A 137 -4.22 -5.92 -17.39
CA LYS A 137 -4.36 -6.71 -16.14
C LYS A 137 -5.73 -6.54 -15.50
N MET A 138 -6.12 -5.29 -15.28
CA MET A 138 -7.41 -4.92 -14.69
C MET A 138 -8.58 -5.47 -15.51
N SER A 139 -8.53 -5.36 -16.84
CA SER A 139 -9.63 -5.84 -17.70
C SER A 139 -9.81 -7.36 -17.63
N ILE A 140 -8.72 -8.12 -17.45
CA ILE A 140 -8.74 -9.56 -17.19
C ILE A 140 -9.42 -9.83 -15.84
N TRP A 141 -8.95 -9.18 -14.76
CA TRP A 141 -9.51 -9.38 -13.41
C TRP A 141 -10.99 -9.02 -13.33
N ARG A 142 -11.39 -7.89 -13.90
CA ARG A 142 -12.80 -7.44 -13.95
C ARG A 142 -13.67 -8.37 -14.80
N GLY A 143 -13.08 -9.14 -15.71
CA GLY A 143 -13.77 -10.11 -16.55
C GLY A 143 -13.95 -11.47 -15.92
N ASP A 144 -13.11 -11.81 -14.94
CA ASP A 144 -13.12 -13.12 -14.30
C ASP A 144 -14.38 -13.31 -13.46
N ARG A 145 -15.02 -14.47 -13.60
CA ARG A 145 -16.23 -14.87 -12.87
C ARG A 145 -16.07 -16.23 -12.20
N SER A 146 -14.84 -16.73 -12.16
CA SER A 146 -14.52 -17.99 -11.50
C SER A 146 -14.80 -17.87 -10.00
N PRO A 147 -15.21 -18.96 -9.31
CA PRO A 147 -15.32 -18.96 -7.85
C PRO A 147 -13.99 -18.68 -7.13
N ASP A 148 -12.89 -18.95 -7.82
CA ASP A 148 -11.52 -18.67 -7.39
C ASP A 148 -11.01 -17.30 -7.91
N CYS A 149 -11.87 -16.42 -8.43
CA CYS A 149 -11.40 -15.20 -9.06
C CYS A 149 -10.52 -14.34 -8.13
N TYR A 150 -9.53 -13.69 -8.74
CA TYR A 150 -8.72 -12.72 -8.05
C TYR A 150 -9.56 -11.46 -7.78
N HIS A 151 -9.68 -11.11 -6.50
CA HIS A 151 -10.24 -9.84 -6.08
C HIS A 151 -9.11 -8.82 -5.91
N HIS A 152 -9.26 -7.65 -6.53
CA HIS A 152 -8.22 -6.63 -6.49
C HIS A 152 -8.28 -5.86 -5.17
N TRP A 153 -7.27 -6.07 -4.31
CA TRP A 153 -7.22 -5.51 -2.95
C TRP A 153 -7.13 -4.00 -2.92
N GLY A 154 -6.50 -3.39 -3.94
CA GLY A 154 -6.46 -1.94 -4.12
C GLY A 154 -7.81 -1.33 -4.52
N GLY A 155 -8.76 -2.15 -4.96
CA GLY A 155 -10.02 -1.71 -5.56
C GLY A 155 -9.85 -1.14 -6.96
N TYR A 156 -10.92 -0.59 -7.53
CA TYR A 156 -10.90 0.16 -8.77
C TYR A 156 -11.49 1.55 -8.52
N SER A 157 -11.03 2.56 -9.26
CA SER A 157 -11.53 3.92 -9.11
C SER A 157 -13.07 4.06 -9.23
N ASP A 158 -13.74 3.16 -9.95
CA ASP A 158 -15.21 3.11 -10.07
C ASP A 158 -15.92 2.28 -8.97
N THR A 159 -15.21 1.40 -8.25
CA THR A 159 -15.78 0.58 -7.17
C THR A 159 -15.61 1.19 -5.77
N LEU A 160 -14.59 2.05 -5.60
CA LEU A 160 -14.31 2.71 -4.31
C LEU A 160 -15.54 3.40 -3.72
N ALA A 161 -16.33 4.09 -4.55
CA ALA A 161 -17.46 4.90 -4.13
C ALA A 161 -18.57 4.12 -3.38
N GLU A 162 -18.58 2.79 -3.46
CA GLU A 162 -19.55 1.91 -2.81
C GLU A 162 -19.23 1.64 -1.33
N ILE A 163 -18.03 1.99 -0.88
CA ILE A 163 -17.58 1.80 0.51
C ILE A 163 -18.20 2.88 1.41
N THR A 164 -18.85 2.48 2.50
CA THR A 164 -19.45 3.38 3.51
C THR A 164 -18.67 3.38 4.83
N GLY A 165 -18.95 4.34 5.73
CA GLY A 165 -18.38 4.32 7.09
C GLY A 165 -18.72 3.04 7.87
N ASN A 166 -19.94 2.52 7.69
CA ASN A 166 -20.34 1.23 8.28
C ASN A 166 -19.52 0.05 7.74
N ASP A 167 -19.15 0.07 6.47
CA ASP A 167 -18.31 -0.96 5.87
C ASP A 167 -16.91 -0.94 6.50
N VAL A 168 -16.33 0.25 6.69
CA VAL A 168 -15.05 0.44 7.39
C VAL A 168 -15.13 -0.14 8.81
N THR A 169 -16.13 0.26 9.59
CA THR A 169 -16.29 -0.22 10.97
C THR A 169 -16.50 -1.73 11.05
N ARG A 170 -17.33 -2.31 10.16
CA ARG A 170 -17.56 -3.76 10.14
C ARG A 170 -16.32 -4.54 9.72
N TYR A 171 -15.58 -4.07 8.71
CA TYR A 171 -14.36 -4.74 8.27
C TYR A 171 -13.28 -4.70 9.34
N LYS A 172 -13.07 -3.53 9.98
CA LYS A 172 -12.13 -3.42 11.11
C LYS A 172 -12.56 -4.26 12.31
N ALA A 173 -13.83 -4.22 12.70
CA ALA A 173 -14.35 -5.06 13.77
C ALA A 173 -14.20 -6.55 13.47
N GLN A 174 -14.27 -6.97 12.21
CA GLN A 174 -14.09 -8.38 11.86
C GLN A 174 -12.63 -8.83 11.80
N TYR A 175 -11.72 -7.99 11.27
CA TYR A 175 -10.38 -8.43 10.86
C TYR A 175 -9.22 -7.78 11.63
N PHE A 176 -9.44 -6.64 12.28
CA PHE A 176 -8.41 -5.90 13.04
C PHE A 176 -8.46 -6.24 14.55
N GLN A 177 -8.84 -7.48 14.88
CA GLN A 177 -8.87 -7.95 16.25
C GLN A 177 -7.44 -8.22 16.76
N PRO A 178 -7.03 -7.70 17.94
CA PRO A 178 -5.68 -7.93 18.43
C PRO A 178 -5.29 -9.41 18.47
N SER A 179 -6.22 -10.30 18.82
CA SER A 179 -6.03 -11.76 18.86
C SER A 179 -5.66 -12.43 17.53
N THR A 180 -5.87 -11.75 16.39
CA THR A 180 -5.51 -12.26 15.07
C THR A 180 -4.29 -11.55 14.47
N ILE A 181 -3.79 -10.51 15.14
CA ILE A 181 -2.65 -9.71 14.66
C ILE A 181 -1.35 -10.27 15.26
N THR A 182 -0.31 -10.32 14.44
CA THR A 182 1.06 -10.59 14.91
C THR A 182 1.92 -9.35 14.77
N LEU A 183 2.60 -8.95 15.84
CA LEU A 183 3.64 -7.92 15.85
C LEU A 183 5.01 -8.60 15.89
N LEU A 184 5.83 -8.37 14.86
CA LEU A 184 7.22 -8.80 14.85
C LEU A 184 8.13 -7.63 15.22
N LEU A 185 9.12 -7.88 16.07
CA LEU A 185 10.02 -6.87 16.62
C LEU A 185 11.49 -7.25 16.40
N GLY A 186 12.25 -6.38 15.76
CA GLY A 186 13.71 -6.45 15.66
C GLY A 186 14.38 -5.52 16.65
N GLY A 187 15.08 -6.07 17.65
CA GLY A 187 15.82 -5.28 18.65
C GLY A 187 14.98 -4.66 19.77
N LEU A 188 13.69 -5.03 19.87
CA LEU A 188 12.75 -4.59 20.90
C LEU A 188 12.14 -5.80 21.63
N GLN A 189 11.77 -5.60 22.89
CA GLN A 189 11.02 -6.57 23.68
C GLN A 189 9.57 -6.11 23.92
N ALA A 190 8.67 -7.08 24.15
CA ALA A 190 7.24 -6.82 24.30
C ALA A 190 6.90 -5.98 25.54
N ASP A 191 7.64 -6.16 26.64
CA ASP A 191 7.48 -5.43 27.90
C ASP A 191 7.85 -3.94 27.80
N GLU A 192 8.58 -3.54 26.76
CA GLU A 192 8.94 -2.15 26.47
C GLU A 192 7.80 -1.37 25.81
N LEU A 193 6.68 -2.03 25.47
CA LEU A 193 5.57 -1.49 24.71
C LEU A 193 4.25 -1.48 25.53
N PRO A 194 4.19 -0.80 26.70
CA PRO A 194 3.05 -0.87 27.62
C PRO A 194 1.75 -0.33 27.00
N LEU A 195 1.85 0.57 26.02
CA LEU A 195 0.71 1.14 25.31
C LEU A 195 -0.07 0.10 24.50
N LEU A 196 0.54 -1.05 24.19
CA LEU A 196 -0.10 -2.14 23.45
C LEU A 196 -1.04 -2.99 24.31
N CYS A 197 -0.97 -2.89 25.65
CA CYS A 197 -1.83 -3.65 26.56
C CYS A 197 -3.17 -2.97 26.85
N THR A 198 -3.50 -1.88 26.12
CA THR A 198 -4.71 -1.09 26.37
C THR A 198 -5.86 -1.54 25.47
N GLY A 199 -7.02 -1.82 26.08
CA GLY A 199 -8.28 -2.13 25.38
C GLY A 199 -8.77 -3.57 25.57
N GLN A 200 -10.00 -3.71 26.07
CA GLN A 200 -10.83 -4.90 25.86
C GLN A 200 -11.75 -4.61 24.67
N VAL A 201 -11.90 -5.56 23.76
CA VAL A 201 -12.92 -5.48 22.72
C VAL A 201 -14.05 -6.43 23.09
N ASP A 202 -15.11 -5.87 23.68
CA ASP A 202 -16.43 -6.49 23.61
C ASP A 202 -16.93 -6.28 22.18
N SER A 203 -16.94 -7.34 21.37
CA SER A 203 -17.42 -7.30 19.99
C SER A 203 -18.72 -8.08 19.89
N ALA A 204 -19.84 -7.36 19.81
CA ALA A 204 -20.97 -7.87 19.03
C ALA A 204 -20.45 -8.16 17.60
N VAL A 205 -20.72 -9.34 17.07
CA VAL A 205 -20.12 -9.84 15.81
C VAL A 205 -20.64 -9.03 14.61
N LEU A 206 -20.07 -7.85 14.39
CA LEU A 206 -20.25 -7.06 13.18
C LEU A 206 -19.44 -7.71 12.07
N ARG A 207 -20.10 -8.11 10.98
CA ARG A 207 -19.45 -8.71 9.81
C ARG A 207 -19.52 -7.78 8.62
N TYR A 208 -18.41 -7.65 7.93
CA TYR A 208 -18.35 -7.01 6.63
C TYR A 208 -19.16 -7.83 5.61
N GLN A 209 -19.87 -7.12 4.74
CA GLN A 209 -20.62 -7.72 3.66
C GLN A 209 -19.90 -7.40 2.35
N PRO A 210 -19.31 -8.42 1.68
CA PRO A 210 -18.66 -8.22 0.39
C PRO A 210 -19.60 -7.58 -0.63
N LYS A 211 -19.06 -6.66 -1.41
CA LYS A 211 -19.78 -5.97 -2.49
C LYS A 211 -19.78 -6.84 -3.75
N ASP A 212 -20.94 -6.98 -4.38
CA ASP A 212 -21.09 -7.67 -5.67
C ASP A 212 -20.91 -6.69 -6.83
N HIS A 213 -19.72 -6.70 -7.42
CA HIS A 213 -19.34 -5.77 -8.50
C HIS A 213 -19.75 -6.31 -9.87
N LYS A 214 -20.57 -5.55 -10.60
CA LYS A 214 -20.99 -5.90 -11.97
C LYS A 214 -20.24 -5.09 -13.01
N PHE A 215 -19.15 -5.66 -13.51
CA PHE A 215 -18.39 -5.06 -14.60
C PHE A 215 -19.01 -5.39 -15.96
N LEU A 216 -19.45 -4.35 -16.66
CA LEU A 216 -20.01 -4.44 -18.02
C LEU A 216 -18.88 -4.26 -19.05
N SER A 217 -19.00 -4.91 -20.22
CA SER A 217 -18.24 -4.50 -21.41
C SER A 217 -19.21 -3.89 -22.41
N THR A 218 -18.82 -2.76 -22.97
CA THR A 218 -19.48 -2.15 -24.13
C THR A 218 -18.84 -2.60 -25.44
N THR A 219 -17.73 -3.34 -25.39
CA THR A 219 -17.02 -3.86 -26.56
C THR A 219 -17.21 -5.36 -26.66
N LEU A 220 -17.62 -5.83 -27.83
CA LEU A 220 -17.44 -7.21 -28.25
C LEU A 220 -15.93 -7.37 -28.50
N GLN A 221 -15.22 -7.97 -27.57
CA GLN A 221 -13.86 -8.41 -27.83
C GLN A 221 -13.90 -9.83 -28.35
N ASP A 222 -13.15 -10.08 -29.43
CA ASP A 222 -13.07 -11.39 -30.08
C ASP A 222 -12.21 -12.39 -29.29
N ASP A 223 -11.32 -11.88 -28.40
CA ASP A 223 -10.42 -12.71 -27.60
C ASP A 223 -11.10 -13.19 -26.31
N TYR A 224 -11.01 -14.50 -26.09
CA TYR A 224 -11.48 -15.19 -24.90
C TYR A 224 -10.32 -15.43 -23.95
N ILE A 225 -10.62 -15.44 -22.66
CA ILE A 225 -9.68 -15.75 -21.60
C ILE A 225 -9.97 -17.16 -21.09
N PHE A 226 -8.98 -18.03 -21.19
CA PHE A 226 -9.02 -19.41 -20.68
C PHE A 226 -8.16 -19.50 -19.43
N SER A 227 -8.78 -19.67 -18.27
CA SER A 227 -8.10 -19.59 -16.96
C SER A 227 -8.05 -20.95 -16.26
N TRP A 228 -6.87 -21.31 -15.75
CA TRP A 228 -6.67 -22.39 -14.79
C TRP A 228 -6.24 -21.80 -13.45
N TRP A 229 -7.00 -22.10 -12.40
CA TRP A 229 -6.70 -21.71 -11.03
C TRP A 229 -5.83 -22.79 -10.37
N LEU A 230 -4.56 -22.46 -10.16
CA LEU A 230 -3.51 -23.37 -9.76
C LEU A 230 -3.01 -23.04 -8.35
N PRO A 231 -2.54 -24.01 -7.56
CA PRO A 231 -1.96 -23.75 -6.24
C PRO A 231 -0.74 -22.81 -6.31
N GLU A 232 -0.64 -21.86 -5.36
CA GLU A 232 0.38 -20.79 -5.31
C GLU A 232 1.83 -21.30 -5.40
N CYS A 233 2.09 -22.54 -4.96
CA CYS A 233 3.42 -23.14 -4.96
C CYS A 233 4.03 -23.31 -6.36
N TYR A 234 3.24 -23.10 -7.43
CA TYR A 234 3.71 -23.14 -8.81
C TYR A 234 4.03 -21.75 -9.40
N ILE A 235 3.72 -20.64 -8.71
CA ILE A 235 3.90 -19.27 -9.22
C ILE A 235 5.33 -19.04 -9.71
N ASP A 236 6.33 -19.20 -8.82
CA ASP A 236 7.73 -18.88 -9.14
C ASP A 236 8.26 -19.72 -10.31
N GLY A 237 7.89 -21.00 -10.36
CA GLY A 237 8.30 -21.90 -11.44
C GLY A 237 7.71 -21.48 -12.79
N LEU A 238 6.44 -21.09 -12.80
CA LEU A 238 5.74 -20.63 -14.00
C LEU A 238 6.22 -19.25 -14.45
N LEU A 239 6.38 -18.28 -13.54
CA LEU A 239 6.92 -16.95 -13.84
C LEU A 239 8.36 -17.02 -14.38
N SER A 240 9.22 -17.85 -13.78
CA SER A 240 10.60 -18.04 -14.27
C SER A 240 10.67 -18.65 -15.67
N SER A 241 9.57 -19.22 -16.16
CA SER A 241 9.45 -19.83 -17.49
C SER A 241 8.55 -19.04 -18.45
N GLN A 242 8.13 -17.82 -18.09
CA GLN A 242 7.16 -17.00 -18.84
C GLN A 242 7.53 -16.85 -20.33
N GLU A 243 8.80 -16.54 -20.63
CA GLU A 243 9.29 -16.34 -21.99
C GLU A 243 9.08 -17.59 -22.85
N ARG A 244 9.56 -18.75 -22.37
CA ARG A 244 9.42 -20.04 -23.06
C ARG A 244 7.96 -20.47 -23.25
N LEU A 245 7.11 -20.22 -22.24
CA LEU A 245 5.69 -20.50 -22.34
C LEU A 245 5.03 -19.59 -23.39
N SER A 246 5.43 -18.33 -23.47
CA SER A 246 4.93 -17.38 -24.46
C SER A 246 5.30 -17.82 -25.88
N GLU A 247 6.57 -18.13 -26.14
CA GLU A 247 7.07 -18.64 -27.43
C GLU A 247 6.32 -19.91 -27.89
N ALA A 248 6.01 -20.81 -26.95
CA ALA A 248 5.27 -22.03 -27.26
C ALA A 248 3.82 -21.73 -27.73
N MET A 249 3.19 -20.70 -27.16
CA MET A 249 1.80 -20.35 -27.44
C MET A 249 1.62 -19.42 -28.64
N GLU A 250 2.66 -18.68 -29.04
CA GLU A 250 2.63 -17.82 -30.24
C GLU A 250 2.21 -18.59 -31.50
N LYS A 251 2.66 -19.84 -31.66
CA LYS A 251 2.31 -20.73 -32.79
C LYS A 251 0.80 -21.03 -32.89
N HIS A 252 0.08 -20.82 -31.81
CA HIS A 252 -1.35 -21.05 -31.69
C HIS A 252 -2.17 -19.75 -31.65
N ASP A 253 -1.54 -18.59 -31.89
CA ASP A 253 -2.16 -17.26 -31.79
C ASP A 253 -2.76 -17.02 -30.39
N MET A 254 -2.01 -17.43 -29.36
CA MET A 254 -2.41 -17.37 -27.96
C MET A 254 -1.36 -16.61 -27.16
N LYS A 255 -1.81 -15.70 -26.29
CA LYS A 255 -0.95 -15.01 -25.32
C LYS A 255 -1.02 -15.69 -23.96
N VAL A 256 0.14 -15.86 -23.32
CA VAL A 256 0.22 -16.40 -21.95
C VAL A 256 0.23 -15.25 -20.95
N TYR A 257 -0.64 -15.33 -19.95
CA TYR A 257 -0.63 -14.42 -18.81
C TYR A 257 -0.60 -15.22 -17.50
N ILE A 258 0.37 -14.90 -16.64
CA ILE A 258 0.59 -15.56 -15.35
C ILE A 258 0.38 -14.53 -14.25
N GLU A 259 -0.56 -14.79 -13.35
CA GLU A 259 -0.68 -13.98 -12.13
C GLU A 259 0.56 -14.17 -11.25
N ASN A 260 1.09 -13.06 -10.76
CA ASN A 260 2.23 -13.04 -9.86
C ASN A 260 1.83 -13.03 -8.37
N SER A 261 0.55 -13.24 -8.07
CA SER A 261 0.04 -13.25 -6.71
C SER A 261 -1.11 -14.24 -6.59
N ALA A 262 -1.20 -14.91 -5.43
CA ALA A 262 -2.32 -15.77 -5.12
C ALA A 262 -3.55 -14.96 -4.69
N ASN A 263 -4.71 -15.60 -4.80
CA ASN A 263 -5.99 -15.21 -4.20
C ASN A 263 -6.08 -15.75 -2.76
N GLN A 264 -7.18 -15.46 -2.05
CA GLN A 264 -7.35 -15.86 -0.66
C GLN A 264 -7.32 -17.37 -0.39
N GLN A 265 -7.56 -18.18 -1.40
CA GLN A 265 -7.55 -19.63 -1.33
C GLN A 265 -6.16 -20.22 -1.64
N GLN A 266 -5.12 -19.37 -1.71
CA GLN A 266 -3.77 -19.76 -2.10
C GLN A 266 -3.71 -20.38 -3.51
N LYS A 267 -4.50 -19.81 -4.43
CA LYS A 267 -4.47 -20.15 -5.86
C LYS A 267 -4.17 -18.91 -6.69
N PHE A 268 -3.56 -19.07 -7.84
CA PHE A 268 -3.36 -18.02 -8.83
C PHE A 268 -3.81 -18.51 -10.20
N ALA A 269 -4.05 -17.61 -11.13
CA ALA A 269 -4.44 -17.98 -12.48
C ALA A 269 -3.27 -18.00 -13.47
N LEU A 270 -3.16 -19.11 -14.20
CA LEU A 270 -2.49 -19.18 -15.50
C LEU A 270 -3.55 -19.04 -16.59
N ARG A 271 -3.30 -18.15 -17.56
CA ARG A 271 -4.28 -17.80 -18.59
C ARG A 271 -3.71 -17.89 -19.99
N LEU A 272 -4.53 -18.38 -20.92
CA LEU A 272 -4.36 -18.17 -22.35
C LEU A 272 -5.40 -17.14 -22.84
N ILE A 273 -4.97 -16.21 -23.67
CA ILE A 273 -5.82 -15.18 -24.26
C ILE A 273 -5.75 -15.30 -25.78
N GLY A 274 -6.90 -15.54 -26.42
CA GLY A 274 -7.00 -15.68 -27.87
C GLY A 274 -8.31 -16.32 -28.32
N ARG A 275 -8.32 -16.91 -29.52
CA ARG A 275 -9.54 -17.45 -30.15
C ARG A 275 -9.84 -18.89 -29.74
N PRO A 276 -11.11 -19.25 -29.48
CA PRO A 276 -11.48 -20.59 -28.98
C PRO A 276 -11.14 -21.73 -29.94
N GLY A 277 -11.07 -21.45 -31.25
CA GLY A 277 -10.76 -22.46 -32.28
C GLY A 277 -9.38 -23.13 -32.13
N HIS A 278 -8.42 -22.51 -31.43
CA HIS A 278 -7.08 -23.06 -31.22
C HIS A 278 -6.86 -23.61 -29.82
N LEU A 279 -7.86 -23.53 -28.92
CA LEU A 279 -7.69 -23.84 -27.49
C LEU A 279 -7.16 -25.25 -27.25
N MET A 280 -7.75 -26.26 -27.89
CA MET A 280 -7.37 -27.66 -27.63
C MET A 280 -5.92 -27.95 -27.99
N ALA A 281 -5.46 -27.43 -29.14
CA ALA A 281 -4.08 -27.57 -29.57
C ALA A 281 -3.12 -26.77 -28.66
N ALA A 282 -3.48 -25.54 -28.31
CA ALA A 282 -2.70 -24.69 -27.42
C ALA A 282 -2.57 -25.28 -26.00
N GLN A 283 -3.67 -25.80 -25.45
CA GLN A 283 -3.70 -26.45 -24.14
C GLN A 283 -2.80 -27.69 -24.11
N GLN A 284 -2.84 -28.52 -25.16
CA GLN A 284 -1.95 -29.68 -25.25
C GLN A 284 -0.49 -29.26 -25.32
N ALA A 285 -0.16 -28.25 -26.14
CA ALA A 285 1.20 -27.71 -26.24
C ALA A 285 1.68 -27.11 -24.91
N LEU A 286 0.80 -26.42 -24.16
CA LEU A 286 1.09 -25.87 -22.83
C LEU A 286 1.42 -26.98 -21.83
N ILE A 287 0.62 -28.05 -21.81
CA ILE A 287 0.85 -29.23 -20.97
C ILE A 287 2.22 -29.86 -21.27
N ASP A 288 2.56 -30.02 -22.55
CA ASP A 288 3.80 -30.65 -22.95
C ASP A 288 5.02 -29.79 -22.62
N GLU A 289 4.93 -28.47 -22.79
CA GLU A 289 6.02 -27.56 -22.42
C GLU A 289 6.23 -27.51 -20.90
N VAL A 290 5.15 -27.45 -20.11
CA VAL A 290 5.24 -27.51 -18.65
C VAL A 290 5.88 -28.82 -18.16
N ARG A 291 5.59 -29.95 -18.82
CA ARG A 291 6.25 -31.24 -18.53
C ARG A 291 7.75 -31.17 -18.82
N ARG A 292 8.16 -30.57 -19.93
CA ARG A 292 9.59 -30.40 -20.28
C ARG A 292 10.33 -29.47 -19.32
N LEU A 293 9.66 -28.45 -18.81
CA LEU A 293 10.22 -27.50 -17.86
C LEU A 293 10.42 -28.09 -16.45
N HIS A 294 9.81 -29.25 -16.15
CA HIS A 294 9.89 -29.92 -14.85
C HIS A 294 9.56 -28.99 -13.67
N ILE A 295 8.51 -28.17 -13.83
CA ILE A 295 8.08 -27.24 -12.78
C ILE A 295 7.56 -28.03 -11.57
N VAL A 296 8.16 -27.79 -10.41
CA VAL A 296 7.83 -28.44 -9.13
C VAL A 296 7.28 -27.44 -8.11
N PRO A 297 6.45 -27.87 -7.15
CA PRO A 297 6.00 -27.04 -6.04
C PRO A 297 7.17 -26.47 -5.24
N LYS A 298 7.17 -25.15 -5.02
CA LYS A 298 8.14 -24.45 -4.16
C LYS A 298 7.41 -23.61 -3.12
N GLN A 299 8.08 -23.35 -2.01
CA GLN A 299 7.61 -22.35 -1.06
C GLN A 299 7.89 -20.97 -1.66
N HIS A 300 6.85 -20.16 -1.80
CA HIS A 300 6.99 -18.79 -2.26
C HIS A 300 7.72 -17.99 -1.17
N ILE A 301 8.78 -17.29 -1.55
CA ILE A 301 9.54 -16.43 -0.64
C ILE A 301 8.97 -15.02 -0.75
N PHE A 302 8.37 -14.54 0.33
CA PHE A 302 7.90 -13.16 0.41
C PHE A 302 9.10 -12.21 0.48
N LEU A 303 9.22 -11.31 -0.49
CA LEU A 303 10.25 -10.27 -0.56
C LEU A 303 9.70 -9.06 -1.31
N GLU A 304 9.75 -7.89 -0.66
CA GLU A 304 9.35 -6.62 -1.28
C GLU A 304 10.56 -5.69 -1.38
N SER A 305 10.89 -5.28 -2.61
CA SER A 305 12.12 -4.50 -2.88
C SER A 305 12.10 -3.11 -2.26
N THR A 306 10.92 -2.56 -1.99
CA THR A 306 10.73 -1.24 -1.37
C THR A 306 10.88 -1.27 0.15
N TYR A 307 10.77 -2.45 0.76
CA TYR A 307 10.82 -2.59 2.21
C TYR A 307 12.25 -2.48 2.76
N PRO A 308 12.41 -1.94 3.98
CA PRO A 308 13.66 -2.08 4.73
C PRO A 308 14.11 -3.55 4.83
N GLU A 309 15.42 -3.79 4.76
CA GLU A 309 16.01 -5.12 4.96
C GLU A 309 15.55 -5.77 6.29
N THR A 310 15.49 -4.96 7.36
CA THR A 310 14.98 -5.37 8.66
C THR A 310 13.55 -5.93 8.56
N ILE A 311 12.67 -5.26 7.81
CA ILE A 311 11.26 -5.67 7.65
C ILE A 311 11.15 -6.91 6.76
N ASN A 312 11.89 -6.95 5.64
CA ASN A 312 11.97 -8.13 4.77
C ASN A 312 12.44 -9.36 5.55
N THR A 313 13.43 -9.22 6.43
CA THR A 313 13.93 -10.31 7.28
C THR A 313 12.86 -10.83 8.23
N LEU A 314 12.10 -9.93 8.88
CA LEU A 314 11.01 -10.31 9.79
C LEU A 314 9.88 -11.02 9.04
N LEU A 315 9.46 -10.50 7.88
CA LEU A 315 8.38 -11.08 7.09
C LEU A 315 8.78 -12.42 6.44
N ALA A 316 10.02 -12.54 5.96
CA ALA A 316 10.56 -13.81 5.46
C ALA A 316 10.54 -14.89 6.55
N TRP A 317 10.86 -14.55 7.80
CA TRP A 317 10.73 -15.47 8.92
C TRP A 317 9.29 -15.93 9.13
N TYR A 318 8.32 -15.00 9.13
CA TYR A 318 6.90 -15.28 9.38
C TYR A 318 6.29 -16.15 8.30
N HIS A 319 6.46 -15.79 7.03
CA HIS A 319 5.97 -16.57 5.89
C HIS A 319 6.72 -17.90 5.73
N GLY A 320 7.99 -17.94 6.14
CA GLY A 320 8.79 -19.16 6.21
C GLY A 320 8.23 -20.21 7.17
N GLN A 321 7.44 -19.82 8.19
CA GLN A 321 6.80 -20.76 9.12
C GLN A 321 5.58 -21.47 8.52
N GLN A 322 5.03 -20.98 7.40
CA GLN A 322 3.83 -21.56 6.82
C GLN A 322 4.16 -22.91 6.15
N PRO A 323 3.40 -23.98 6.41
CA PRO A 323 3.70 -25.30 5.86
C PRO A 323 3.47 -25.31 4.34
N LEU A 324 4.48 -25.74 3.58
CA LEU A 324 4.29 -26.03 2.16
C LEU A 324 3.35 -27.22 1.99
N ASN A 325 2.14 -26.99 1.48
CA ASN A 325 1.24 -28.09 1.15
C ASN A 325 1.74 -28.83 -0.10
N ARG A 326 2.48 -29.93 0.11
CA ARG A 326 3.04 -30.76 -0.98
C ARG A 326 2.01 -31.71 -1.61
N LYS A 327 0.82 -31.85 -1.03
CA LYS A 327 -0.26 -32.70 -1.56
C LYS A 327 -1.09 -31.94 -2.59
N VAL A 328 -0.42 -31.41 -3.61
CA VAL A 328 -1.05 -30.70 -4.72
C VAL A 328 -1.14 -31.59 -5.94
N VAL A 329 -2.19 -31.40 -6.74
CA VAL A 329 -2.35 -32.08 -8.04
C VAL A 329 -1.18 -31.67 -8.94
N ALA A 330 -0.62 -32.64 -9.67
CA ALA A 330 0.47 -32.37 -10.60
C ALA A 330 0.04 -31.30 -11.62
N LEU A 331 0.91 -30.33 -11.89
CA LEU A 331 0.59 -29.18 -12.74
C LEU A 331 0.03 -29.59 -14.12
N SER A 332 0.62 -30.60 -14.77
CA SER A 332 0.12 -31.11 -16.06
C SER A 332 -1.30 -31.72 -15.98
N GLN A 333 -1.65 -32.34 -14.85
CA GLN A 333 -2.99 -32.87 -14.62
C GLN A 333 -3.98 -31.72 -14.36
N ALA A 334 -3.59 -30.71 -13.57
CA ALA A 334 -4.41 -29.53 -13.35
C ALA A 334 -4.73 -28.80 -14.66
N LEU A 335 -3.74 -28.67 -15.55
CA LEU A 335 -3.90 -28.06 -16.88
C LEU A 335 -4.71 -28.91 -17.86
N SER A 336 -4.92 -30.19 -17.60
CA SER A 336 -5.79 -31.05 -18.41
C SER A 336 -7.28 -30.82 -18.14
N SER A 337 -7.62 -30.09 -17.07
CA SER A 337 -9.00 -29.72 -16.77
C SER A 337 -9.52 -28.65 -17.75
N THR A 338 -10.85 -28.60 -17.91
CA THR A 338 -11.50 -27.55 -18.71
C THR A 338 -11.26 -26.18 -18.05
N PRO A 339 -10.67 -25.20 -18.76
CA PRO A 339 -10.45 -23.88 -18.20
C PRO A 339 -11.77 -23.14 -17.98
N ALA A 340 -11.76 -22.21 -17.02
CA ALA A 340 -12.83 -21.22 -16.93
C ALA A 340 -12.72 -20.26 -18.12
N ILE A 341 -13.83 -20.05 -18.83
CA ILE A 341 -13.89 -19.20 -20.02
C ILE A 341 -14.55 -17.89 -19.64
N THR A 342 -13.81 -16.80 -19.80
CA THR A 342 -14.27 -15.44 -19.51
C THR A 342 -13.84 -14.48 -20.63
N GLY A 343 -14.22 -13.21 -20.52
CA GLY A 343 -13.85 -12.17 -21.47
C GLY A 343 -13.49 -10.89 -20.73
N MET A 344 -12.62 -10.08 -21.31
CA MET A 344 -12.10 -8.89 -20.62
C MET A 344 -13.20 -7.83 -20.43
N ARG A 345 -13.12 -7.08 -19.33
CA ARG A 345 -14.05 -6.00 -18.97
C ARG A 345 -13.25 -4.73 -18.67
N PRO A 346 -12.85 -3.96 -19.70
CA PRO A 346 -12.03 -2.77 -19.50
C PRO A 346 -12.79 -1.66 -18.75
N LEU A 347 -12.05 -0.79 -18.07
CA LEU A 347 -12.57 0.46 -17.53
C LEU A 347 -12.23 1.58 -18.51
N GLN A 348 -13.24 2.21 -19.10
CA GLN A 348 -13.03 3.21 -20.16
C GLN A 348 -12.24 4.43 -19.69
N LYS A 349 -12.53 4.93 -18.48
CA LYS A 349 -11.83 6.08 -17.90
C LYS A 349 -11.77 5.95 -16.38
N PRO A 350 -10.64 6.29 -15.74
CA PRO A 350 -10.56 6.40 -14.28
C PRO A 350 -11.55 7.43 -13.74
N VAL A 351 -12.05 7.19 -12.53
CA VAL A 351 -13.01 8.07 -11.84
C VAL A 351 -12.33 8.69 -10.61
N VAL A 352 -12.21 10.02 -10.60
CA VAL A 352 -11.75 10.79 -9.43
C VAL A 352 -12.83 11.81 -9.11
N ARG A 353 -13.24 11.92 -7.84
CA ARG A 353 -14.24 12.90 -7.41
C ARG A 353 -13.54 13.94 -6.56
N LEU A 354 -13.83 15.22 -6.80
CA LEU A 354 -13.17 16.32 -6.12
C LEU A 354 -13.77 16.51 -4.71
N PRO A 355 -13.01 16.29 -3.63
CA PRO A 355 -13.46 16.62 -2.29
C PRO A 355 -13.30 18.14 -2.02
N GLY A 356 -14.27 18.76 -1.35
CA GLY A 356 -14.19 20.17 -0.93
C GLY A 356 -13.19 20.41 0.21
N ILE A 357 -12.75 21.65 0.45
CA ILE A 357 -11.75 21.98 1.48
C ILE A 357 -12.41 22.08 2.87
N LYS A 358 -11.75 21.58 3.93
CA LYS A 358 -12.19 21.76 5.34
C LYS A 358 -11.52 23.01 5.93
N ALA A 359 -12.21 23.74 6.80
CA ALA A 359 -11.77 25.06 7.29
C ALA A 359 -11.01 25.05 8.63
N ASN A 360 -10.97 23.92 9.35
CA ASN A 360 -10.32 23.83 10.66
C ASN A 360 -8.97 23.10 10.54
N TYR A 361 -7.92 23.66 11.13
CA TYR A 361 -6.55 23.18 11.03
C TYR A 361 -5.87 23.17 12.41
N SER A 362 -5.01 22.18 12.66
CA SER A 362 -4.06 22.19 13.77
C SER A 362 -2.72 22.80 13.33
N ASP A 363 -2.13 23.62 14.19
CA ASP A 363 -0.77 24.17 14.05
C ASP A 363 0.26 23.45 14.93
N THR A 364 -0.11 22.32 15.53
CA THR A 364 0.78 21.48 16.36
C THR A 364 0.70 20.01 15.96
N CYS A 365 1.77 19.26 16.29
CA CYS A 365 1.84 17.81 16.10
C CYS A 365 2.48 17.15 17.35
N PRO A 366 1.69 16.87 18.41
CA PRO A 366 2.20 16.47 19.72
C PRO A 366 3.13 15.26 19.69
N LEU A 367 2.82 14.22 18.89
CA LEU A 367 3.69 13.05 18.77
C LEU A 367 5.09 13.44 18.31
N VAL A 368 5.21 14.32 17.32
CA VAL A 368 6.49 14.72 16.73
C VAL A 368 7.22 15.65 17.68
N GLU A 369 6.54 16.66 18.23
CA GLU A 369 7.10 17.60 19.20
C GLU A 369 7.67 16.87 20.41
N ASP A 370 6.91 15.95 21.01
CA ASP A 370 7.36 15.14 22.15
C ASP A 370 8.56 14.26 21.84
N VAL A 371 8.70 13.80 20.59
CA VAL A 371 9.84 12.99 20.15
C VAL A 371 11.06 13.87 19.88
N LEU A 372 10.87 15.10 19.40
CA LEU A 372 11.93 16.04 19.04
C LEU A 372 12.46 16.88 20.21
N LEU A 373 11.74 16.99 21.34
CA LEU A 373 12.25 17.71 22.53
C LEU A 373 13.73 17.41 22.89
N PRO A 374 14.24 16.17 22.77
CA PRO A 374 15.65 15.84 23.02
C PRO A 374 16.55 15.78 21.76
N THR A 375 16.06 16.04 20.54
CA THR A 375 16.81 15.78 19.29
C THR A 375 16.53 16.78 18.17
N SER A 376 17.49 17.03 17.28
CA SER A 376 17.26 17.79 16.04
C SER A 376 16.39 17.00 15.04
N PRO A 377 15.61 17.69 14.18
CA PRO A 377 14.87 17.06 13.10
C PRO A 377 15.81 16.39 12.09
N VAL A 378 15.37 15.29 11.51
CA VAL A 378 16.07 14.53 10.48
C VAL A 378 15.20 14.51 9.23
N LEU A 379 15.62 15.26 8.21
CA LEU A 379 14.87 15.43 6.97
C LEU A 379 15.27 14.39 5.90
N PRO A 380 14.34 13.98 5.02
CA PRO A 380 14.67 13.16 3.86
C PRO A 380 15.66 13.86 2.93
N LYS A 381 16.64 13.12 2.42
CA LYS A 381 17.64 13.64 1.47
C LYS A 381 17.32 13.35 0.02
N ASP A 382 16.49 12.34 -0.23
CA ASP A 382 16.18 11.85 -1.56
C ASP A 382 14.77 12.26 -1.98
N LEU A 383 14.61 12.52 -3.29
CA LEU A 383 13.29 12.71 -3.89
C LEU A 383 12.78 11.38 -4.46
N PRO A 384 11.45 11.17 -4.50
CA PRO A 384 10.88 10.12 -5.33
C PRO A 384 11.31 10.28 -6.78
N ALA A 385 11.59 9.17 -7.48
CA ALA A 385 12.08 9.18 -8.87
C ALA A 385 11.21 10.03 -9.81
N ARG A 386 9.88 10.00 -9.61
CA ARG A 386 8.92 10.82 -10.37
C ARG A 386 9.15 12.33 -10.22
N ILE A 387 9.51 12.78 -9.02
CA ILE A 387 9.79 14.19 -8.73
C ILE A 387 11.23 14.56 -9.08
N GLN A 388 12.16 13.62 -9.07
CA GLN A 388 13.56 13.88 -9.46
C GLN A 388 13.65 14.45 -10.88
N VAL A 389 12.92 13.88 -11.83
CA VAL A 389 12.84 14.41 -13.22
C VAL A 389 12.31 15.84 -13.25
N LEU A 390 11.34 16.17 -12.39
CA LEU A 390 10.81 17.53 -12.27
C LEU A 390 11.82 18.47 -11.63
N ALA A 391 12.56 18.02 -10.62
CA ALA A 391 13.59 18.81 -9.95
C ALA A 391 14.76 19.16 -10.88
N GLU A 392 15.11 18.28 -11.82
CA GLU A 392 16.12 18.54 -12.86
C GLU A 392 15.72 19.65 -13.83
N SER A 393 14.42 19.93 -13.97
CA SER A 393 13.91 21.01 -14.82
C SER A 393 13.89 22.39 -14.13
N LEU A 394 14.19 22.44 -12.83
CA LEU A 394 14.23 23.69 -12.06
C LEU A 394 15.45 24.52 -12.49
N CYS A 395 15.23 25.68 -13.11
CA CYS A 395 16.31 26.63 -13.42
C CYS A 395 16.72 27.42 -12.16
N ASP A 396 17.96 27.94 -12.12
CA ASP A 396 18.51 28.65 -10.96
C ASP A 396 17.66 29.85 -10.49
N ASP A 397 16.95 30.51 -11.40
CA ASP A 397 16.10 31.67 -11.10
C ASP A 397 14.65 31.30 -10.71
N GLN A 398 14.30 30.01 -10.73
CA GLN A 398 12.95 29.54 -10.42
C GLN A 398 12.93 28.78 -9.09
N ASN A 399 12.05 29.21 -8.19
CA ASN A 399 11.81 28.50 -6.94
C ASN A 399 10.61 27.55 -7.00
N PHE A 400 9.83 27.56 -8.09
CA PHE A 400 8.65 26.71 -8.26
C PHE A 400 8.57 26.16 -9.67
N VAL A 401 8.27 24.87 -9.80
CA VAL A 401 7.99 24.22 -11.07
C VAL A 401 6.81 23.29 -10.93
N CYS A 402 6.01 23.18 -11.98
CA CYS A 402 4.95 22.19 -12.08
C CYS A 402 4.95 21.56 -13.47
N ASN A 403 4.65 20.26 -13.54
CA ASN A 403 4.40 19.55 -14.78
C ASN A 403 3.12 18.72 -14.62
N GLN A 404 2.11 19.06 -15.42
CA GLN A 404 0.78 18.46 -15.36
C GLN A 404 0.17 18.51 -13.96
N GLN A 405 0.27 17.43 -13.19
CA GLN A 405 -0.29 17.27 -11.85
C GLN A 405 0.77 17.21 -10.75
N ASP A 406 2.05 17.31 -11.11
CA ASP A 406 3.16 17.25 -10.16
C ASP A 406 3.76 18.64 -9.97
N TRP A 407 4.21 18.95 -8.76
CA TRP A 407 4.80 20.24 -8.44
C TRP A 407 5.93 20.11 -7.41
N LEU A 408 6.85 21.07 -7.47
CA LEU A 408 7.99 21.20 -6.57
C LEU A 408 8.21 22.68 -6.27
N LEU A 409 8.33 23.01 -4.98
CA LEU A 409 8.70 24.32 -4.48
C LEU A 409 10.02 24.21 -3.72
N HIS A 410 10.98 25.07 -4.05
CA HIS A 410 12.22 25.26 -3.32
C HIS A 410 12.12 26.52 -2.45
N LEU A 411 12.36 26.37 -1.15
CA LEU A 411 12.46 27.46 -0.19
C LEU A 411 13.92 27.61 0.21
N ALA A 412 14.55 28.68 -0.26
CA ALA A 412 15.90 29.04 0.14
C ALA A 412 15.87 29.62 1.55
N LEU A 413 16.70 29.08 2.45
CA LEU A 413 16.83 29.47 3.85
C LEU A 413 18.22 30.03 4.17
N PRO A 414 18.74 31.00 3.39
CA PRO A 414 20.05 31.57 3.67
C PRO A 414 20.00 32.34 5.01
N GLU A 415 21.15 32.47 5.67
CA GLU A 415 21.35 33.34 6.85
C GLU A 415 20.74 32.89 8.19
N LEU A 416 20.05 31.74 8.27
CA LEU A 416 19.61 31.17 9.54
C LEU A 416 20.69 30.30 10.20
N THR A 417 20.84 30.41 11.52
CA THR A 417 21.58 29.42 12.30
C THR A 417 20.89 28.05 12.23
N VAL A 418 21.63 26.96 12.46
CA VAL A 418 21.07 25.59 12.48
C VAL A 418 19.84 25.50 13.39
N GLN A 419 19.90 26.09 14.59
CA GLN A 419 18.79 26.05 15.55
C GLN A 419 17.56 26.83 15.07
N GLN A 420 17.75 28.00 14.45
CA GLN A 420 16.63 28.78 13.88
C GLN A 420 15.98 28.04 12.71
N ARG A 421 16.81 27.46 11.84
CA ARG A 421 16.37 26.65 10.70
C ARG A 421 15.58 25.43 11.16
N ASP A 422 16.11 24.67 12.12
CA ASP A 422 15.46 23.48 12.66
C ASP A 422 14.12 23.82 13.32
N LYS A 423 14.04 24.93 14.07
CA LYS A 423 12.80 25.42 14.68
C LYS A 423 11.75 25.79 13.62
N LEU A 424 12.16 26.54 12.59
CA LEU A 424 11.28 26.99 11.52
C LEU A 424 10.76 25.82 10.68
N ILE A 425 11.63 24.90 10.28
CA ILE A 425 11.25 23.69 9.54
C ILE A 425 10.31 22.82 10.36
N THR A 426 10.59 22.62 11.64
CA THR A 426 9.72 21.86 12.54
C THR A 426 8.34 22.52 12.63
N ALA A 427 8.27 23.83 12.83
CA ALA A 427 7.01 24.55 12.91
C ALA A 427 6.19 24.46 11.59
N VAL A 428 6.84 24.60 10.43
CA VAL A 428 6.17 24.50 9.12
C VAL A 428 5.67 23.08 8.85
N ILE A 429 6.45 22.05 9.19
CA ILE A 429 6.08 20.65 8.93
C ILE A 429 5.04 20.12 9.93
N CYS A 430 5.05 20.59 11.18
CA CYS A 430 4.01 20.28 12.17
C CYS A 430 2.72 21.09 11.98
N ASP A 431 2.63 21.93 10.95
CA ASP A 431 1.42 22.69 10.63
C ASP A 431 0.57 21.94 9.60
N GLU A 432 -0.67 21.63 9.96
CA GLU A 432 -1.59 20.90 9.08
C GLU A 432 -1.81 21.62 7.75
N ARG A 433 -1.65 22.94 7.70
CA ARG A 433 -1.83 23.75 6.47
C ARG A 433 -0.87 23.38 5.36
N LEU A 434 0.33 22.91 5.70
CA LEU A 434 1.26 22.39 4.70
C LEU A 434 0.67 21.17 3.99
N TRP A 435 0.01 20.31 4.77
CA TRP A 435 -0.46 18.99 4.35
C TRP A 435 -1.88 18.99 3.78
N ILE A 436 -2.59 20.13 3.79
CA ILE A 436 -3.95 20.25 3.26
C ILE A 436 -4.13 19.60 1.90
N PRO A 437 -3.26 19.79 0.88
CA PRO A 437 -3.50 19.17 -0.41
C PRO A 437 -3.61 17.63 -0.29
N ARG A 438 -2.74 17.01 0.51
CA ARG A 438 -2.75 15.56 0.77
C ARG A 438 -3.87 15.14 1.71
N THR A 439 -4.10 15.85 2.81
CA THR A 439 -5.12 15.46 3.80
C THR A 439 -6.53 15.71 3.27
N SER A 440 -6.72 16.73 2.43
CA SER A 440 -8.03 17.05 1.84
C SER A 440 -8.40 16.13 0.68
N GLY A 441 -7.48 15.34 0.13
CA GLY A 441 -7.72 14.47 -1.02
C GLY A 441 -7.48 15.12 -2.40
N GLN A 442 -6.90 16.32 -2.43
CA GLN A 442 -6.55 17.01 -3.68
C GLN A 442 -5.23 16.52 -4.30
N CYS A 443 -4.37 15.88 -3.50
CA CYS A 443 -3.07 15.39 -3.89
C CYS A 443 -2.89 13.93 -3.42
N TYR A 444 -2.28 13.09 -4.25
CA TYR A 444 -2.03 11.68 -3.91
C TYR A 444 -0.92 11.54 -2.87
N ALA A 445 0.21 12.22 -3.09
CA ALA A 445 1.36 12.14 -2.21
C ALA A 445 2.04 13.50 -2.09
N MET A 446 2.52 13.83 -0.90
CA MET A 446 3.31 15.02 -0.62
C MET A 446 4.50 14.64 0.25
N GLY A 447 5.55 15.44 0.19
CA GLY A 447 6.70 15.28 1.06
C GLY A 447 7.65 16.45 0.98
N VAL A 448 8.78 16.30 1.67
CA VAL A 448 9.85 17.30 1.71
C VAL A 448 11.21 16.66 1.42
N GLN A 449 12.17 17.50 1.06
CA GLN A 449 13.57 17.12 0.89
C GLN A 449 14.47 18.21 1.49
N GLU A 450 15.48 17.80 2.27
CA GLU A 450 16.58 18.67 2.68
C GLU A 450 17.47 19.01 1.49
N THR A 451 17.81 20.29 1.37
CA THR A 451 18.81 20.75 0.41
C THR A 451 19.91 21.52 1.13
N PRO A 452 21.13 21.65 0.56
CA PRO A 452 22.22 22.37 1.21
C PRO A 452 21.85 23.78 1.69
N ASN A 453 20.96 24.46 0.96
CA ASN A 453 20.59 25.86 1.20
C ASN A 453 19.11 26.05 1.60
N GLY A 454 18.40 24.99 1.98
CA GLY A 454 16.99 25.13 2.38
C GLY A 454 16.17 23.86 2.27
N LEU A 455 14.89 24.02 1.96
CA LEU A 455 13.89 22.94 1.95
C LEU A 455 13.23 22.86 0.58
N ARG A 456 12.99 21.66 0.07
CA ARG A 456 12.08 21.43 -1.05
C ARG A 456 10.81 20.77 -0.55
N ILE A 457 9.67 21.18 -1.10
CA ILE A 457 8.34 20.65 -0.82
C ILE A 457 7.74 20.23 -2.16
N TYR A 458 7.14 19.05 -2.22
CA TYR A 458 6.56 18.53 -3.46
C TYR A 458 5.18 17.93 -3.25
N GLY A 459 4.43 17.85 -4.35
CA GLY A 459 3.19 17.11 -4.45
C GLY A 459 3.08 16.34 -5.77
N ILE A 460 2.41 15.19 -5.72
CA ILE A 460 2.21 14.27 -6.84
C ILE A 460 0.71 14.10 -7.10
N MET A 461 0.30 14.13 -8.36
CA MET A 461 -1.11 13.98 -8.78
C MET A 461 -2.06 14.99 -8.09
N ASP A 462 -1.63 16.25 -7.97
CA ASP A 462 -2.42 17.36 -7.45
C ASP A 462 -3.46 17.86 -8.49
N ASP A 463 -4.64 18.26 -8.03
CA ASP A 463 -5.66 18.92 -8.86
C ASP A 463 -5.27 20.33 -9.30
N GLU A 464 -4.66 21.08 -8.38
CA GLU A 464 -4.37 22.50 -8.56
C GLU A 464 -2.89 22.80 -8.29
N PRO A 465 -1.95 22.10 -8.94
CA PRO A 465 -0.52 22.22 -8.65
C PRO A 465 -0.03 23.66 -8.77
N GLN A 466 -0.50 24.38 -9.78
CA GLN A 466 -0.14 25.79 -10.02
C GLN A 466 -0.55 26.74 -8.89
N ARG A 467 -1.49 26.36 -8.03
CA ARG A 467 -1.96 27.19 -6.92
C ARG A 467 -1.22 26.94 -5.61
N ARG A 468 -0.26 26.00 -5.57
CA ARG A 468 0.39 25.57 -4.32
C ARG A 468 1.51 26.47 -3.84
N GLN A 469 2.13 27.24 -4.74
CA GLN A 469 3.24 28.13 -4.40
C GLN A 469 2.85 29.14 -3.31
N HIS A 470 1.78 29.91 -3.52
CA HIS A 470 1.42 31.03 -2.65
C HIS A 470 1.01 30.61 -1.22
N PRO A 471 0.14 29.60 -1.01
CA PRO A 471 -0.21 29.15 0.35
C PRO A 471 1.00 28.63 1.13
N VAL A 472 1.93 27.93 0.48
CA VAL A 472 3.13 27.40 1.15
C VAL A 472 4.09 28.53 1.53
N GLN A 473 4.24 29.54 0.68
CA GLN A 473 5.03 30.74 1.00
C GLN A 473 4.43 31.53 2.17
N GLN A 474 3.11 31.74 2.19
CA GLN A 474 2.43 32.41 3.31
C GLN A 474 2.60 31.65 4.63
N LEU A 475 2.54 30.32 4.58
CA LEU A 475 2.77 29.48 5.75
C LEU A 475 4.19 29.67 6.29
N PHE A 476 5.16 29.75 5.38
CA PHE A 476 6.55 29.96 5.73
C PHE A 476 6.80 31.34 6.37
N GLU A 477 6.23 32.40 5.78
CA GLU A 477 6.30 33.76 6.32
C GLU A 477 5.70 33.84 7.74
N ARG A 478 4.59 33.13 8.00
CA ARG A 478 3.94 33.09 9.31
C ARG A 478 4.85 32.58 10.43
N HIS A 479 5.68 31.58 10.14
CA HIS A 479 6.56 30.95 11.14
C HIS A 479 7.97 31.56 11.18
N SER A 480 8.28 32.45 10.23
CA SER A 480 9.57 33.17 10.15
C SER A 480 9.62 34.42 11.03
N LEU A 481 8.46 34.86 11.56
CA LEU A 481 8.28 35.94 12.54
C LEU A 481 8.29 35.39 13.96
#